data_AF-A0AAE4Z9K3-F1
#
_entry.id   AF-A0AAE4Z9K3-F1
#
_cell.length_a   1.000
_cell.length_b   1.000
_cell.length_c   1.000
_cell.angle_alpha   90.00
_cell.angle_beta   90.00
_cell.angle_gamma   90.00
#
_symmetry.space_group_name_H-M   'P 1'
#
loop_
_entity.id
_entity.type
_entity.pdbx_description
1 polymer ?
#
loop_
_entity_poly.entity_id
_entity_poly.type
_entity_poly.pdbx_seq_one_letter_code
_entity_poly.pdbx_strand_id
1 'polypeptide(L)'
;TNWSDLDYLIVDLPPGTGDIPLTLAQTIPITGILVVTTPQDVAGNVAVKAIGMFEKLNVPIIGVVENMSHFVCGNCNEKHYIFGEGGAKKISEQFNIPLLGEIPLNSGIMSGSDLGKPIMLTKPDSPSADAFKSAAKNIAAQCSILAAKLQEEMAQEGESKSESGETEDKPTQDPGQAIGSNTASTTSN
;
A
#
# COMPACT_ATOMS: atom_id res chain seq x y z
N THR A 1 5.69 17.01 10.59
CA THR A 1 4.21 16.97 10.62
C THR A 1 3.78 16.19 11.83
N ASN A 2 2.98 16.81 12.71
CA ASN A 2 2.66 16.28 14.04
C ASN A 2 1.43 15.34 13.97
N TRP A 3 1.62 14.13 13.44
CA TRP A 3 0.61 13.07 13.41
C TRP A 3 0.91 12.08 14.53
N SER A 4 0.72 12.48 15.79
CA SER A 4 0.81 11.55 16.92
C SER A 4 -0.45 10.68 17.00
N ASP A 5 -0.29 9.39 17.33
CA ASP A 5 -1.37 8.42 17.59
C ASP A 5 -2.33 8.17 16.40
N LEU A 6 -1.80 8.06 15.18
CA LEU A 6 -2.57 7.76 13.98
C LEU A 6 -2.44 6.29 13.57
N ASP A 7 -3.55 5.55 13.58
CA ASP A 7 -3.56 4.14 13.14
C ASP A 7 -3.52 4.00 11.60
N TYR A 8 -4.16 4.93 10.88
CA TYR A 8 -4.30 4.88 9.42
C TYR A 8 -4.10 6.25 8.79
N LEU A 9 -3.19 6.34 7.80
CA LEU A 9 -3.10 7.46 6.87
C LEU A 9 -3.60 7.01 5.50
N ILE A 10 -4.77 7.49 5.09
CA ILE A 10 -5.33 7.20 3.77
C ILE A 10 -4.94 8.34 2.82
N VAL A 11 -4.30 7.99 1.71
CA VAL A 11 -3.94 8.94 0.66
C VAL A 11 -4.80 8.67 -0.57
N ASP A 12 -5.60 9.66 -0.96
CA ASP A 12 -6.39 9.60 -2.19
C ASP A 12 -5.51 10.00 -3.38
N LEU A 13 -5.23 9.03 -4.26
CA LEU A 13 -4.37 9.22 -5.41
C LEU A 13 -5.17 9.78 -6.59
N PRO A 14 -4.59 10.69 -7.40
CA PRO A 14 -5.25 11.10 -8.64
C PRO A 14 -5.52 9.87 -9.52
N PRO A 15 -6.60 9.89 -10.31
CA PRO A 15 -6.98 8.74 -11.11
C PRO A 15 -5.91 8.39 -12.16
N GLY A 16 -5.80 7.10 -12.47
CA GLY A 16 -4.93 6.58 -13.52
C GLY A 16 -3.64 5.95 -13.01
N THR A 17 -2.73 5.68 -13.94
CA THR A 17 -1.45 4.99 -13.70
C THR A 17 -0.26 5.86 -14.10
N GLY A 18 -0.39 7.18 -13.92
CA GLY A 18 0.67 8.15 -14.22
C GLY A 18 1.78 8.17 -13.17
N ASP A 19 2.68 9.15 -13.27
CA ASP A 19 3.90 9.19 -12.45
C ASP A 19 3.67 9.56 -10.98
N ILE A 20 2.52 10.17 -10.64
CA ILE A 20 2.23 10.63 -9.27
C ILE A 20 2.10 9.45 -8.29
N PRO A 21 1.25 8.43 -8.52
CA PRO A 21 1.22 7.22 -7.70
C PRO A 21 2.58 6.55 -7.51
N LEU A 22 3.39 6.51 -8.58
CA LEU A 22 4.73 5.93 -8.58
C LEU A 22 5.69 6.73 -7.70
N THR A 23 5.71 8.05 -7.89
CA THR A 23 6.56 8.96 -7.11
C THR A 23 6.22 8.87 -5.63
N LEU A 24 4.93 8.82 -5.29
CA LEU A 24 4.51 8.69 -3.89
C LEU A 24 5.00 7.37 -3.28
N ALA A 25 4.82 6.24 -3.97
CA ALA A 25 5.31 4.93 -3.51
C ALA A 25 6.82 4.84 -3.32
N GLN A 26 7.59 5.68 -4.03
CA GLN A 26 9.03 5.77 -3.86
C GLN A 26 9.45 6.77 -2.77
N THR A 27 8.59 7.74 -2.43
CA THR A 27 8.93 8.85 -1.53
C THR A 27 8.56 8.56 -0.08
N ILE A 28 7.47 7.82 0.15
CA ILE A 28 6.99 7.50 1.50
C ILE A 28 6.83 5.99 1.66
N PRO A 29 7.04 5.44 2.87
CA PRO A 29 6.74 4.05 3.15
C PRO A 29 5.23 3.83 3.06
N ILE A 30 4.79 2.89 2.21
CA ILE A 30 3.38 2.56 1.99
C ILE A 30 3.13 1.12 2.47
N THR A 31 2.16 0.94 3.38
CA THR A 31 1.74 -0.39 3.86
C THR A 31 1.11 -1.23 2.75
N GLY A 32 0.35 -0.58 1.87
CA GLY A 32 -0.18 -1.20 0.67
C GLY A 32 -1.14 -0.29 -0.09
N ILE A 33 -1.63 -0.81 -1.22
CA ILE A 33 -2.55 -0.10 -2.12
C ILE A 33 -3.92 -0.75 -2.10
N LEU A 34 -4.95 0.08 -1.94
CA LEU A 34 -6.35 -0.30 -2.15
C LEU A 34 -6.76 0.05 -3.58
N VAL A 35 -7.21 -0.95 -4.33
CA VAL A 35 -7.71 -0.72 -5.69
C VAL A 35 -9.22 -0.51 -5.65
N VAL A 36 -9.70 0.57 -6.26
CA VAL A 36 -11.13 0.81 -6.46
C VAL A 36 -11.41 0.77 -7.95
N THR A 37 -12.37 -0.07 -8.36
CA THR A 37 -12.81 -0.20 -9.75
C THR A 37 -14.33 -0.13 -9.82
N THR A 38 -14.87 -0.10 -11.03
CA THR A 38 -16.29 -0.32 -11.32
C THR A 38 -16.44 -1.56 -12.22
N PRO A 39 -17.66 -2.10 -12.41
CA PRO A 39 -17.85 -3.37 -13.14
C PRO A 39 -17.42 -3.34 -14.62
N GLN A 40 -17.30 -2.17 -15.25
CA GLN A 40 -16.97 -2.03 -16.66
C GLN A 40 -15.52 -2.43 -16.96
N ASP A 41 -15.31 -3.13 -18.07
CA ASP A 41 -13.99 -3.61 -18.49
C ASP A 41 -12.95 -2.48 -18.64
N VAL A 42 -13.36 -1.26 -19.02
CA VAL A 42 -12.46 -0.11 -19.14
C VAL A 42 -11.85 0.26 -17.79
N ALA A 43 -12.66 0.28 -16.72
CA ALA A 43 -12.17 0.55 -15.37
C ALA A 43 -11.28 -0.61 -14.88
N GLY A 44 -11.69 -1.85 -15.16
CA GLY A 44 -10.91 -3.03 -14.83
C GLY A 44 -9.51 -3.02 -15.48
N ASN A 45 -9.41 -2.64 -16.76
CA ASN A 45 -8.12 -2.52 -17.46
C ASN A 45 -7.19 -1.49 -16.82
N VAL A 46 -7.72 -0.42 -16.23
CA VAL A 46 -6.91 0.57 -15.48
C VAL A 46 -6.45 -0.02 -14.15
N ALA A 47 -7.35 -0.70 -13.43
CA ALA A 47 -7.02 -1.39 -12.18
C ALA A 47 -5.92 -2.44 -12.37
N VAL A 48 -6.01 -3.26 -13.42
CA VAL A 48 -4.99 -4.27 -13.79
C VAL A 48 -3.61 -3.63 -14.01
N LYS A 49 -3.57 -2.51 -14.74
CA LYS A 49 -2.31 -1.77 -14.96
C LYS A 49 -1.75 -1.20 -13.66
N ALA A 50 -2.61 -0.67 -12.79
CA ALA A 50 -2.20 -0.13 -11.49
C ALA A 50 -1.59 -1.23 -10.61
N ILE A 51 -2.24 -2.41 -10.52
CA ILE A 51 -1.72 -3.56 -9.78
C ILE A 51 -0.32 -3.93 -10.28
N GLY A 52 -0.16 -4.14 -11.58
CA GLY A 52 1.14 -4.50 -12.15
C GLY A 52 2.22 -3.41 -12.02
N MET A 53 1.84 -2.15 -11.83
CA MET A 53 2.78 -1.07 -11.52
C MET A 53 3.29 -1.16 -10.09
N PHE A 54 2.40 -1.37 -9.11
CA PHE A 54 2.78 -1.45 -7.70
C PHE A 54 3.46 -2.78 -7.33
N GLU A 55 3.13 -3.88 -8.00
CA GLU A 55 3.87 -5.14 -7.89
C GLU A 55 5.35 -4.96 -8.24
N LYS A 56 5.67 -4.18 -9.30
CA LYS A 56 7.06 -3.88 -9.68
C LYS A 56 7.81 -3.03 -8.66
N LEU A 57 7.09 -2.32 -7.81
CA LEU A 57 7.65 -1.53 -6.71
C LEU A 57 7.71 -2.30 -5.40
N ASN A 58 7.33 -3.59 -5.41
CA ASN A 58 7.18 -4.42 -4.21
C ASN A 58 6.22 -3.81 -3.17
N VAL A 59 5.23 -3.04 -3.62
CA VAL A 59 4.21 -2.49 -2.72
C VAL A 59 3.05 -3.48 -2.63
N PRO A 60 2.66 -3.95 -1.43
CA PRO A 60 1.56 -4.90 -1.26
C PRO A 60 0.23 -4.34 -1.76
N ILE A 61 -0.61 -5.19 -2.34
CA ILE A 61 -1.99 -4.84 -2.67
C ILE A 61 -2.89 -5.30 -1.51
N ILE A 62 -3.57 -4.35 -0.87
CA ILE A 62 -4.51 -4.60 0.25
C ILE A 62 -5.70 -5.42 -0.26
N GLY A 63 -6.16 -5.10 -1.48
CA GLY A 63 -7.25 -5.78 -2.16
C GLY A 63 -7.99 -4.83 -3.10
N VAL A 64 -9.17 -5.27 -3.54
CA VAL A 64 -10.00 -4.57 -4.51
C VAL A 64 -11.41 -4.33 -3.97
N VAL A 65 -11.97 -3.15 -4.22
CA VAL A 65 -13.36 -2.78 -3.95
C VAL A 65 -14.05 -2.48 -5.29
N GLU A 66 -15.24 -3.05 -5.48
CA GLU A 66 -16.12 -2.67 -6.60
C GLU A 66 -17.03 -1.53 -6.18
N ASN A 67 -16.88 -0.36 -6.79
CA ASN A 67 -17.82 0.73 -6.66
C ASN A 67 -18.91 0.64 -7.73
N MET A 68 -20.08 1.19 -7.44
CA MET A 68 -21.25 1.18 -8.33
C MET A 68 -21.63 -0.24 -8.83
N SER A 69 -21.52 -1.25 -7.96
CA SER A 69 -21.67 -2.66 -8.35
C SER A 69 -23.08 -3.02 -8.81
N HIS A 70 -24.10 -2.48 -8.15
CA HIS A 70 -25.50 -2.70 -8.49
C HIS A 70 -26.38 -1.58 -7.95
N PHE A 71 -27.57 -1.42 -8.52
CA PHE A 71 -28.63 -0.53 -8.01
C PHE A 71 -29.76 -1.39 -7.42
N VAL A 72 -30.27 -1.01 -6.24
CA VAL A 72 -31.45 -1.67 -5.66
C VAL A 72 -32.67 -0.78 -5.90
N CYS A 73 -33.66 -1.30 -6.62
CA CYS A 73 -34.88 -0.56 -6.89
C CYS A 73 -35.71 -0.42 -5.61
N GLY A 74 -36.02 0.81 -5.19
CA GLY A 74 -36.83 1.07 -3.98
C GLY A 74 -38.28 0.59 -4.07
N ASN A 75 -38.77 0.23 -5.27
CA ASN A 75 -40.16 -0.16 -5.50
C ASN A 75 -40.36 -1.69 -5.60
N CYS A 76 -39.42 -2.42 -6.20
CA CYS A 76 -39.48 -3.89 -6.34
C CYS A 76 -38.40 -4.65 -5.55
N ASN A 77 -37.43 -3.94 -4.96
CA ASN A 77 -36.29 -4.49 -4.21
C ASN A 77 -35.37 -5.41 -5.03
N GLU A 78 -35.47 -5.38 -6.36
CA GLU A 78 -34.59 -6.12 -7.26
C GLU A 78 -33.24 -5.42 -7.43
N LYS A 79 -32.19 -6.21 -7.65
CA LYS A 79 -30.85 -5.73 -7.98
C LYS A 79 -30.71 -5.57 -9.49
N HIS A 80 -30.29 -4.39 -9.92
CA HIS A 80 -30.01 -4.08 -11.32
C HIS A 80 -28.52 -3.79 -11.50
N TYR A 81 -27.88 -4.56 -12.37
CA TYR A 81 -26.47 -4.43 -12.71
C TYR A 81 -26.29 -3.47 -13.88
N ILE A 82 -26.58 -2.19 -13.65
CA ILE A 82 -26.62 -1.13 -14.68
C ILE A 82 -25.30 -1.06 -15.47
N PHE A 83 -24.19 -1.36 -14.80
CA PHE A 83 -22.84 -1.23 -15.35
C PHE A 83 -22.14 -2.57 -15.63
N GLY A 84 -22.87 -3.68 -15.50
CA GLY A 84 -22.31 -5.03 -15.49
C GLY A 84 -22.08 -5.55 -14.06
N GLU A 85 -21.50 -6.75 -13.95
CA GLU A 85 -21.30 -7.46 -12.68
C GLU A 85 -19.90 -8.10 -12.63
N GLY A 86 -19.28 -8.06 -11.45
CA GLY A 86 -18.14 -8.89 -11.10
C GLY A 86 -16.81 -8.47 -11.73
N GLY A 87 -16.63 -7.19 -12.05
CA GLY A 87 -15.34 -6.66 -12.53
C GLY A 87 -14.24 -6.80 -11.48
N ALA A 88 -14.50 -6.38 -10.24
CA ALA A 88 -13.57 -6.54 -9.12
C ALA A 88 -13.35 -8.01 -8.74
N LYS A 89 -14.39 -8.84 -8.84
CA LYS A 89 -14.28 -10.29 -8.58
C LYS A 89 -13.30 -10.96 -9.56
N LYS A 90 -13.39 -10.63 -10.86
CA LYS A 90 -12.44 -11.11 -11.87
C LYS A 90 -11.01 -10.70 -11.55
N ILE A 91 -10.80 -9.44 -11.14
CA ILE A 91 -9.47 -8.93 -10.75
C ILE A 91 -8.96 -9.65 -9.50
N SER A 92 -9.82 -9.84 -8.50
CA SER A 92 -9.51 -10.57 -7.28
C SER A 92 -9.01 -11.99 -7.58
N GLU A 93 -9.72 -12.72 -8.44
CA GLU A 93 -9.35 -14.07 -8.86
C GLU A 93 -8.07 -14.07 -9.71
N GLN A 94 -7.93 -13.12 -10.64
CA GLN A 94 -6.78 -13.03 -11.54
C GLN A 94 -5.46 -12.77 -10.81
N PHE A 95 -5.47 -11.88 -9.82
CA PHE A 95 -4.27 -11.47 -9.07
C PHE A 95 -4.15 -12.14 -7.70
N ASN A 96 -5.10 -13.03 -7.35
CA ASN A 96 -5.19 -13.66 -6.03
C ASN A 96 -5.14 -12.62 -4.88
N ILE A 97 -5.86 -11.51 -5.06
CA ILE A 97 -6.00 -10.45 -4.05
C ILE A 97 -7.41 -10.44 -3.45
N PRO A 98 -7.61 -10.01 -2.20
CA PRO A 98 -8.93 -10.02 -1.58
C PRO A 98 -9.93 -9.09 -2.27
N LEU A 99 -11.15 -9.57 -2.52
CA LEU A 99 -12.32 -8.72 -2.77
C LEU A 99 -12.83 -8.19 -1.42
N LEU A 100 -12.69 -6.89 -1.19
CA LEU A 100 -12.93 -6.26 0.10
C LEU A 100 -14.37 -5.78 0.28
N GLY A 101 -15.07 -5.54 -0.83
CA GLY A 101 -16.47 -5.16 -0.78
C GLY A 101 -17.01 -4.69 -2.13
N GLU A 102 -18.33 -4.58 -2.17
CA GLU A 102 -19.08 -4.12 -3.33
C GLU A 102 -20.04 -3.02 -2.87
N ILE A 103 -19.82 -1.80 -3.36
CA ILE A 103 -20.60 -0.62 -2.98
C ILE A 103 -21.71 -0.40 -4.00
N PRO A 104 -22.99 -0.44 -3.60
CA PRO A 104 -24.10 -0.25 -4.52
C PRO A 104 -24.18 1.20 -5.02
N LEU A 105 -24.67 1.37 -6.24
CA LEU A 105 -25.08 2.66 -6.77
C LEU A 105 -26.33 3.15 -6.03
N ASN A 106 -26.19 4.26 -5.30
CA ASN A 106 -27.26 4.84 -4.49
C ASN A 106 -27.21 6.37 -4.56
N SER A 107 -28.33 7.01 -4.90
CA SER A 107 -28.42 8.47 -5.02
C SER A 107 -28.08 9.20 -3.72
N GLY A 108 -28.35 8.60 -2.57
CA GLY A 108 -27.98 9.14 -1.26
C GLY A 108 -26.47 9.21 -1.03
N ILE A 109 -25.66 8.37 -1.69
CA ILE A 109 -24.19 8.48 -1.63
C ILE A 109 -23.75 9.78 -2.31
N MET A 110 -24.23 10.01 -3.53
CA MET A 110 -23.93 11.22 -4.31
C MET A 110 -24.42 12.47 -3.60
N SER A 111 -25.70 12.54 -3.24
CA SER A 111 -26.26 13.72 -2.55
C SER A 111 -25.58 13.97 -1.20
N GLY A 112 -25.20 12.92 -0.50
CA GLY A 112 -24.41 13.03 0.73
C GLY A 112 -23.02 13.61 0.48
N SER A 113 -22.34 13.16 -0.59
CA SER A 113 -21.03 13.68 -0.99
C SER A 113 -21.07 15.18 -1.33
N ASP A 114 -22.05 15.61 -2.14
CA ASP A 114 -22.20 17.01 -2.55
C ASP A 114 -22.45 17.94 -1.35
N LEU A 115 -23.12 17.44 -0.32
CA LEU A 115 -23.45 18.18 0.90
C LEU A 115 -22.40 18.03 2.01
N GLY A 116 -21.32 17.27 1.79
CA GLY A 116 -20.33 16.95 2.83
C GLY A 116 -20.88 16.12 3.99
N LYS A 117 -21.94 15.34 3.77
CA LYS A 117 -22.61 14.48 4.74
C LYS A 117 -22.73 13.03 4.21
N PRO A 118 -21.70 12.19 4.41
CA PRO A 118 -21.68 10.83 3.88
C PRO A 118 -22.90 9.99 4.26
N ILE A 119 -23.24 9.01 3.42
CA ILE A 119 -24.41 8.14 3.64
C ILE A 119 -24.36 7.38 4.97
N MET A 120 -23.14 7.06 5.45
CA MET A 120 -22.95 6.42 6.75
C MET A 120 -23.42 7.27 7.93
N LEU A 121 -23.43 8.60 7.79
CA LEU A 121 -23.93 9.53 8.82
C LEU A 121 -25.41 9.84 8.62
N THR A 122 -25.84 10.05 7.37
CA THR A 122 -27.21 10.49 7.07
C THR A 122 -28.22 9.35 7.09
N LYS A 123 -27.79 8.13 6.74
CA LYS A 123 -28.62 6.91 6.71
C LYS A 123 -27.80 5.70 7.22
N PRO A 124 -27.48 5.67 8.53
CA PRO A 124 -26.58 4.67 9.10
C PRO A 124 -27.07 3.22 8.96
N ASP A 125 -28.38 3.00 8.86
CA ASP A 125 -29.01 1.67 8.74
C ASP A 125 -29.35 1.30 7.29
N SER A 126 -28.82 2.05 6.31
CA SER A 126 -29.05 1.75 4.89
C SER A 126 -28.13 0.65 4.38
N PRO A 127 -28.55 -0.14 3.36
CA PRO A 127 -27.70 -1.15 2.73
C PRO A 127 -26.36 -0.58 2.23
N SER A 128 -26.35 0.66 1.74
CA SER A 128 -25.13 1.34 1.32
C SER A 128 -24.19 1.65 2.48
N ALA A 129 -24.72 2.11 3.62
CA ALA A 129 -23.90 2.35 4.81
C ALA A 129 -23.29 1.04 5.34
N ASP A 130 -24.06 -0.05 5.32
CA ASP A 130 -23.55 -1.37 5.72
C ASP A 130 -22.50 -1.92 4.75
N ALA A 131 -22.66 -1.70 3.44
CA ALA A 131 -21.65 -2.04 2.45
C ALA A 131 -20.32 -1.30 2.72
N PHE A 132 -20.36 0.01 2.99
CA PHE A 132 -19.17 0.78 3.36
C PHE A 132 -18.56 0.30 4.68
N LYS A 133 -19.35 0.04 5.72
CA LYS A 133 -18.83 -0.48 7.01
C LYS A 133 -18.16 -1.83 6.82
N SER A 134 -18.75 -2.72 6.02
CA SER A 134 -18.19 -4.04 5.72
C SER A 134 -16.86 -3.91 4.98
N ALA A 135 -16.81 -3.09 3.92
CA ALA A 135 -15.59 -2.82 3.18
C ALA A 135 -14.49 -2.23 4.08
N ALA A 136 -14.84 -1.24 4.91
CA ALA A 136 -13.89 -0.61 5.85
C ALA A 136 -13.31 -1.63 6.85
N LYS A 137 -14.13 -2.54 7.40
CA LYS A 137 -13.67 -3.60 8.29
C LYS A 137 -12.70 -4.55 7.58
N ASN A 138 -13.02 -4.96 6.36
CA ASN A 138 -12.18 -5.85 5.57
C ASN A 138 -10.84 -5.18 5.22
N ILE A 139 -10.87 -3.89 4.83
CA ILE A 139 -9.67 -3.08 4.60
C ILE A 139 -8.81 -3.02 5.87
N ALA A 140 -9.40 -2.65 7.01
CA ALA A 140 -8.67 -2.54 8.27
C ALA A 140 -8.01 -3.88 8.68
N ALA A 141 -8.72 -5.00 8.48
CA ALA A 141 -8.17 -6.33 8.73
C ALA A 141 -6.97 -6.63 7.83
N GLN A 142 -7.06 -6.37 6.52
CA GLN A 142 -5.94 -6.58 5.60
C GLN A 142 -4.75 -5.65 5.91
N CYS A 143 -5.00 -4.37 6.21
CA CYS A 143 -3.94 -3.46 6.64
C CYS A 143 -3.21 -3.97 7.89
N SER A 144 -3.95 -4.52 8.86
CA SER A 144 -3.36 -5.06 10.09
C SER A 144 -2.46 -6.27 9.80
N ILE A 145 -2.89 -7.17 8.91
CA ILE A 145 -2.11 -8.33 8.47
C ILE A 145 -0.83 -7.88 7.74
N LEU A 146 -0.95 -6.93 6.82
CA LEU A 146 0.19 -6.43 6.04
C LEU A 146 1.19 -5.66 6.91
N ALA A 147 0.69 -4.81 7.82
CA ALA A 147 1.54 -4.06 8.75
C ALA A 147 2.34 -4.99 9.67
N ALA A 148 1.73 -6.05 10.19
CA ALA A 148 2.43 -7.05 11.01
C ALA A 148 3.56 -7.74 10.22
N LYS A 149 3.30 -8.16 8.98
CA LYS A 149 4.31 -8.78 8.12
C LYS A 149 5.48 -7.84 7.80
N LEU A 150 5.19 -6.58 7.46
CA LEU A 150 6.22 -5.58 7.20
C LEU A 150 7.10 -5.34 8.45
N GLN A 151 6.50 -5.33 9.64
CA GLN A 151 7.27 -5.22 10.90
C GLN A 151 8.18 -6.44 11.13
N GLU A 152 7.69 -7.65 10.87
CA GLU A 152 8.49 -8.88 10.96
C GLU A 152 9.67 -8.87 9.98
N GLU A 153 9.44 -8.48 8.73
CA GLU A 153 10.47 -8.36 7.69
C GLU A 153 11.53 -7.31 8.06
N MET A 154 11.11 -6.13 8.52
CA MET A 154 12.02 -5.08 8.97
C MET A 154 12.86 -5.48 10.20
N ALA A 155 12.28 -6.28 11.11
CA ALA A 155 13.02 -6.80 12.27
C ALA A 155 14.11 -7.80 11.84
N GLN A 156 13.78 -8.73 10.94
CA GLN A 156 14.72 -9.73 10.42
C GLN A 156 15.88 -9.10 9.63
N GLU A 157 15.62 -8.07 8.83
CA GLU A 157 16.67 -7.33 8.11
C GLU A 157 17.61 -6.56 9.05
N GLY A 158 17.08 -6.03 10.16
CA GLY A 158 17.87 -5.34 11.19
C GLY A 158 18.82 -6.28 11.92
N GLU A 159 18.36 -7.48 12.26
CA GLU A 159 19.17 -8.51 12.93
C GLU A 159 20.28 -9.05 12.00
N SER A 160 19.98 -9.34 10.74
CA SER A 160 20.98 -9.83 9.76
C SER A 160 22.09 -8.81 9.47
N LYS A 161 21.77 -7.51 9.46
CA LYS A 161 22.77 -6.44 9.34
C LYS A 161 23.62 -6.26 10.60
N SER A 162 23.11 -6.62 11.77
CA SER A 162 23.86 -6.57 13.03
C SER A 162 24.86 -7.72 13.17
N GLU A 163 24.51 -8.93 12.72
CA GLU A 163 25.41 -10.10 12.75
C GLU A 163 26.54 -10.03 11.70
N SER A 164 26.32 -9.32 10.58
CA SER A 164 27.33 -9.14 9.53
C SER A 164 28.33 -8.00 9.80
N GLY A 165 28.12 -7.20 10.86
CA GLY A 165 28.96 -6.06 11.24
C GLY A 165 30.04 -6.35 12.29
N GLU A 166 30.10 -7.56 12.89
CA GLU A 166 31.01 -7.86 14.01
C GLU A 166 32.34 -8.52 13.63
N THR A 167 32.65 -8.72 12.34
CA THR A 167 33.95 -9.24 11.90
C THR A 167 34.72 -8.23 11.07
N GLU A 168 35.37 -7.26 11.71
CA GLU A 168 36.67 -6.70 11.33
C GLU A 168 37.02 -5.51 12.24
N ASP A 169 37.89 -5.72 13.23
CA ASP A 169 39.19 -5.05 13.32
C ASP A 169 39.94 -5.54 14.58
N LYS A 170 40.89 -6.45 14.40
CA LYS A 170 41.92 -6.73 15.41
C LYS A 170 43.22 -6.23 14.79
N PRO A 171 43.87 -5.20 15.34
CA PRO A 171 45.11 -4.70 14.76
C PRO A 171 46.23 -5.73 15.00
N THR A 172 46.68 -6.35 13.92
CA THR A 172 47.90 -7.17 13.89
C THR A 172 49.10 -6.24 14.08
N GLN A 173 49.75 -6.33 15.24
CA GLN A 173 51.06 -5.71 15.47
C GLN A 173 52.14 -6.46 14.69
N ASP A 174 52.82 -5.76 13.79
CA ASP A 174 54.01 -6.24 13.07
C ASP A 174 55.28 -5.82 13.83
N PRO A 175 56.18 -6.73 14.23
CA PRO A 175 57.45 -6.37 14.85
C PRO A 175 58.49 -5.94 13.79
N GLY A 176 58.90 -4.68 13.90
CA GLY A 176 59.73 -3.99 12.92
C GLY A 176 61.09 -4.62 12.57
N GLN A 177 61.50 -4.38 11.32
CA GLN A 177 62.87 -4.49 10.86
C GLN A 177 63.20 -3.31 9.94
N ALA A 178 63.96 -2.34 10.45
CA ALA A 178 64.64 -1.33 9.64
C ALA A 178 66.14 -1.53 9.80
N ILE A 179 66.78 -2.02 8.73
CA ILE A 179 68.22 -2.19 8.60
C ILE A 179 68.79 -0.84 8.11
N GLY A 180 69.49 -0.13 8.98
CA GLY A 180 70.29 1.04 8.63
C GLY A 180 71.78 0.69 8.73
N SER A 181 72.48 0.64 7.61
CA SER A 181 73.94 0.49 7.56
C SER A 181 74.62 1.84 7.30
N ASN A 182 75.45 2.25 8.26
CA ASN A 182 76.44 3.33 8.24
C ASN A 182 77.34 3.36 6.98
N THR A 183 77.80 4.55 6.61
CA THR A 183 79.25 4.90 6.59
C THR A 183 79.47 6.42 6.61
N ALA A 184 80.49 6.82 7.38
CA ALA A 184 81.00 8.17 7.65
C ALA A 184 81.78 8.76 6.45
N SER A 185 82.13 10.05 6.33
CA SER A 185 83.05 10.79 7.22
C SER A 185 83.47 12.15 6.59
N THR A 186 83.78 13.14 7.46
CA THR A 186 84.77 14.26 7.30
C THR A 186 84.53 15.33 6.21
N THR A 187 84.70 16.64 6.41
CA THR A 187 85.61 17.43 7.28
C THR A 187 85.15 18.91 7.33
N SER A 188 85.39 19.59 8.47
CA SER A 188 85.73 21.03 8.69
C SER A 188 85.60 21.99 7.48
N ASN A 189 84.86 23.10 7.54
CA ASN A 189 85.00 24.31 8.38
C ASN A 189 83.79 25.22 8.14
#